data_AF-A0A7K6AHT7-F1
#
_entry.id   AF-A0A7K6AHT7-F1
#
_cell.length_a   1.000
_cell.length_b   1.000
_cell.length_c   1.000
_cell.angle_alpha   90.00
_cell.angle_beta   90.00
_cell.angle_gamma   90.00
#
_symmetry.space_group_name_H-M   'P 1'
#
loop_
_entity.id
_entity.type
_entity.pdbx_description
1 polymer ?
#
loop_
_entity_poly.entity_id
_entity_poly.type
_entity_poly.pdbx_seq_one_letter_code
_entity_poly.pdbx_strand_id
1 'polypeptide(L)'
;DPDSGASGVVRYSLVNHPANDFDIDEKTGQIFTVSVAGKSGTFDLEVQAADQGTRQLTARTTVKVTVDASSRNNIVTVVLNQKVNMVERNIAEVKRVLAANLAWNIYVIAVHADGLQGKARSSTDATYVEILAFDEANEVPAEAVKSKLWERKSTIETQLEKVFSAPVTAAVEEPPEDSATPELTATIVLGVLLACTLAALLVHVVLTVKRRRYRDRAEVMTGVDNPCVTGSNGSLKN
;
A
#
# COMPACT_ATOMS: atom_id res chain seq x y z
N ASP A 1 -48.68 6.25 13.05
CA ASP A 1 -47.75 5.21 12.57
C ASP A 1 -48.15 3.90 13.24
N PRO A 2 -48.50 2.83 12.52
CA PRO A 2 -49.00 1.56 13.09
C PRO A 2 -48.10 0.92 14.15
N ASP A 3 -46.82 1.31 14.24
CA ASP A 3 -45.86 0.76 15.22
C ASP A 3 -45.57 1.71 16.39
N SER A 4 -46.48 2.63 16.71
CA SER A 4 -46.31 3.52 17.87
C SER A 4 -46.60 2.82 19.19
N GLY A 5 -45.63 2.82 20.12
CA GLY A 5 -45.73 2.22 21.46
C GLY A 5 -44.76 1.05 21.68
N ALA A 6 -45.08 0.13 22.60
CA ALA A 6 -44.22 -1.00 22.94
C ALA A 6 -43.97 -1.96 21.75
N SER A 7 -44.90 -2.04 20.79
CA SER A 7 -44.74 -2.84 19.57
C SER A 7 -43.69 -2.29 18.59
N GLY A 8 -43.29 -1.02 18.73
CA GLY A 8 -42.22 -0.42 17.93
C GLY A 8 -40.83 -0.58 18.53
N VAL A 9 -40.72 -1.13 19.76
CA VAL A 9 -39.44 -1.38 20.42
C VAL A 9 -39.03 -2.82 20.15
N VAL A 10 -37.96 -2.99 19.38
CA VAL A 10 -37.40 -4.29 19.01
C VAL A 10 -36.13 -4.56 19.83
N ARG A 11 -36.00 -5.78 20.34
CA ARG A 11 -34.81 -6.29 21.02
C ARG A 11 -34.13 -7.38 20.19
N TYR A 12 -32.81 -7.30 20.10
CA TYR A 12 -31.98 -8.22 19.33
C TYR A 12 -31.25 -9.21 20.25
N SER A 13 -31.05 -10.45 19.78
CA SER A 13 -30.34 -11.49 20.52
C SER A 13 -29.70 -12.52 19.58
N LEU A 14 -28.61 -13.15 20.02
CA LEU A 14 -28.02 -14.32 19.36
C LEU A 14 -28.67 -15.59 19.93
N VAL A 15 -29.22 -16.41 19.04
CA VAL A 15 -29.84 -17.70 19.38
C VAL A 15 -28.81 -18.81 19.20
N ASN A 16 -28.82 -19.80 20.08
CA ASN A 16 -27.99 -21.01 19.96
C ASN A 16 -26.48 -20.74 19.85
N HIS A 17 -25.97 -19.71 20.54
CA HIS A 17 -24.55 -19.30 20.48
C HIS A 17 -23.78 -19.59 21.79
N PRO A 18 -23.37 -20.83 22.07
CA PRO A 18 -22.75 -21.21 23.35
C PRO A 18 -21.29 -20.76 23.50
N ALA A 19 -20.62 -20.39 22.41
CA ALA A 19 -19.17 -20.20 22.39
C ALA A 19 -18.70 -18.85 22.97
N ASN A 20 -19.61 -17.90 23.27
CA ASN A 20 -19.28 -16.52 23.68
C ASN A 20 -18.25 -15.83 22.76
N ASP A 21 -18.21 -16.22 21.49
CA ASP A 21 -17.26 -15.67 20.51
C ASP A 21 -17.72 -14.32 19.96
N PHE A 22 -19.02 -14.09 20.02
CA PHE A 22 -19.71 -12.93 19.49
C PHE A 22 -20.79 -12.52 20.47
N ASP A 23 -21.11 -11.23 20.46
CA ASP A 23 -22.19 -10.65 21.24
C ASP A 23 -23.01 -9.69 20.36
N ILE A 24 -24.20 -9.31 20.79
CA ILE A 24 -25.07 -8.38 20.08
C ILE A 24 -25.66 -7.34 21.03
N ASP A 25 -25.56 -6.05 20.66
CA ASP A 25 -26.26 -5.01 21.41
C ASP A 25 -27.76 -5.15 21.21
N GLU A 26 -28.46 -5.36 22.32
CA GLU A 26 -29.88 -5.69 22.34
C GLU A 26 -30.76 -4.59 21.72
N LYS A 27 -30.32 -3.33 21.68
CA LYS A 27 -31.14 -2.20 21.21
C LYS A 27 -30.87 -1.85 19.76
N THR A 28 -29.62 -1.99 19.32
CA THR A 28 -29.16 -1.56 17.99
C THR A 28 -28.99 -2.73 17.02
N GLY A 29 -28.86 -3.96 17.53
CA GLY A 29 -28.55 -5.14 16.73
C GLY A 29 -27.10 -5.20 16.26
N GLN A 30 -26.22 -4.34 16.78
CA GLN A 30 -24.81 -4.34 16.43
C GLN A 30 -24.13 -5.60 16.99
N ILE A 31 -23.52 -6.40 16.11
CA ILE A 31 -22.78 -7.60 16.49
C ILE A 31 -21.31 -7.23 16.75
N PHE A 32 -20.77 -7.70 17.87
CA PHE A 32 -19.37 -7.53 18.26
C PHE A 32 -18.65 -8.86 18.33
N THR A 33 -17.34 -8.82 18.11
CA THR A 33 -16.46 -9.95 18.42
C THR A 33 -16.07 -9.88 19.90
N VAL A 34 -16.04 -11.03 20.58
CA VAL A 34 -15.66 -11.15 21.99
C VAL A 34 -14.37 -11.97 22.13
N SER A 35 -14.31 -13.16 21.52
CA SER A 35 -13.16 -14.07 21.65
C SER A 35 -12.89 -14.85 20.36
N VAL A 36 -12.52 -14.11 19.31
CA VAL A 36 -12.19 -14.69 17.98
C VAL A 36 -10.68 -14.73 17.69
N ALA A 37 -9.85 -14.25 18.61
CA ALA A 37 -8.40 -14.25 18.43
C ALA A 37 -7.86 -15.68 18.27
N GLY A 38 -7.09 -15.91 17.19
CA GLY A 38 -6.54 -17.24 16.87
C GLY A 38 -7.56 -18.22 16.28
N LYS A 39 -8.80 -17.79 16.01
CA LYS A 39 -9.80 -18.58 15.30
C LYS A 39 -9.79 -18.21 13.82
N SER A 40 -10.16 -19.17 12.97
CA SER A 40 -10.43 -18.94 11.56
C SER A 40 -11.60 -19.81 11.10
N GLY A 41 -12.27 -19.37 10.04
CA GLY A 41 -13.42 -20.06 9.45
C GLY A 41 -14.70 -19.25 9.51
N THR A 42 -15.79 -19.90 9.14
CA THR A 42 -17.11 -19.29 9.03
C THR A 42 -18.00 -19.69 10.20
N PHE A 43 -18.61 -18.69 10.83
CA PHE A 43 -19.53 -18.80 11.95
C PHE A 43 -20.92 -18.33 11.50
N ASP A 44 -21.91 -19.21 11.56
CA ASP A 44 -23.29 -18.87 11.26
C ASP A 44 -24.00 -18.45 12.56
N LEU A 45 -24.29 -17.16 12.69
CA LEU A 45 -24.96 -16.58 13.85
C LEU A 45 -26.47 -16.47 13.58
N GLU A 46 -27.29 -17.19 14.36
CA GLU A 46 -28.74 -17.03 14.30
C GLU A 46 -29.15 -15.79 15.12
N VAL A 47 -29.56 -14.72 14.43
CA VAL A 47 -29.99 -13.46 15.05
C VAL A 47 -31.51 -13.45 15.16
N GLN A 48 -32.03 -13.15 16.33
CA GLN A 48 -33.45 -12.96 16.58
C GLN A 48 -33.76 -11.50 16.90
N ALA A 49 -34.79 -10.97 16.25
CA ALA A 49 -35.43 -9.70 16.57
C ALA A 49 -36.81 -9.98 17.19
N ALA A 50 -37.11 -9.36 18.32
CA ALA A 50 -38.35 -9.58 19.04
C ALA A 50 -38.97 -8.24 19.48
N ASP A 51 -40.26 -8.05 19.22
CA ASP A 51 -40.97 -6.85 19.70
C ASP A 51 -41.20 -6.90 21.23
N GLN A 52 -41.79 -5.85 21.79
CA GLN A 52 -42.16 -5.78 23.22
C GLN A 52 -43.67 -5.74 23.42
N GLY A 53 -44.44 -6.33 22.49
CA GLY A 53 -45.88 -6.47 22.62
C GLY A 53 -46.28 -7.48 23.71
N THR A 54 -47.52 -7.39 24.19
CA THR A 54 -48.08 -8.34 25.17
C THR A 54 -48.10 -9.79 24.66
N ARG A 55 -48.16 -9.95 23.33
CA ARG A 55 -47.86 -11.20 22.63
C ARG A 55 -46.64 -10.94 21.77
N GLN A 56 -45.49 -11.37 22.24
CA GLN A 56 -44.22 -11.10 21.57
C GLN A 56 -44.17 -11.79 20.21
N LEU A 57 -43.92 -11.02 19.15
CA LEU A 57 -43.60 -11.55 17.83
C LEU A 57 -42.09 -11.58 17.65
N THR A 58 -41.59 -12.65 17.00
CA THR A 58 -40.16 -12.85 16.76
C THR A 58 -39.90 -13.13 15.29
N ALA A 59 -38.83 -12.56 14.76
CA ALA A 59 -38.26 -12.90 13.46
C ALA A 59 -36.81 -13.35 13.63
N ARG A 60 -36.34 -14.26 12.78
CA ARG A 60 -34.96 -14.78 12.82
C ARG A 60 -34.30 -14.71 11.46
N THR A 61 -32.99 -14.50 11.47
CA THR A 61 -32.14 -14.53 10.28
C THR A 61 -30.77 -15.11 10.62
N THR A 62 -30.03 -15.56 9.62
CA THR A 62 -28.67 -16.07 9.79
C THR A 62 -27.67 -15.06 9.27
N VAL A 63 -26.75 -14.62 10.13
CA VAL A 63 -25.62 -13.77 9.78
C VAL A 63 -24.37 -14.63 9.70
N LYS A 64 -23.79 -14.71 8.51
CA LYS A 64 -22.55 -15.44 8.25
C LYS A 64 -21.34 -14.54 8.53
N VAL A 65 -20.55 -14.89 9.53
CA VAL A 65 -19.32 -14.18 9.90
C VAL A 65 -18.11 -15.03 9.51
N THR A 66 -17.27 -14.52 8.62
CA THR A 66 -15.99 -15.15 8.30
C THR A 66 -14.90 -14.47 9.10
N VAL A 67 -14.23 -15.25 9.95
CA VAL A 67 -13.00 -14.83 10.62
C VAL A 67 -11.85 -15.39 9.83
N ASP A 68 -11.01 -14.52 9.30
CA ASP A 68 -9.78 -14.91 8.63
C ASP A 68 -8.58 -14.53 9.49
N ALA A 69 -7.52 -15.32 9.41
CA ALA A 69 -6.20 -14.93 9.88
C ALA A 69 -5.57 -13.98 8.85
N SER A 70 -6.29 -12.92 8.47
CA SER A 70 -5.81 -11.98 7.46
C SER A 70 -4.53 -11.33 7.95
N SER A 71 -3.56 -11.24 7.04
CA SER A 71 -2.39 -10.44 7.32
C SER A 71 -2.80 -8.97 7.22
N ARG A 72 -2.48 -8.15 8.23
CA ARG A 72 -2.69 -6.68 8.14
C ARG A 72 -2.06 -6.08 6.87
N ASN A 73 -1.11 -6.78 6.26
CA ASN A 73 -0.38 -6.39 5.06
C ASN A 73 -1.24 -6.38 3.78
N ASN A 74 -2.37 -7.11 3.76
CA ASN A 74 -3.25 -7.18 2.59
C ASN A 74 -4.37 -6.13 2.62
N ILE A 75 -4.52 -5.40 3.72
CA ILE A 75 -5.49 -4.31 3.84
C ILE A 75 -5.05 -3.16 2.92
N VAL A 76 -5.98 -2.66 2.12
CA VAL A 76 -5.76 -1.51 1.25
C VAL A 76 -6.63 -0.34 1.71
N THR A 77 -6.03 0.84 1.84
CA THR A 77 -6.76 2.05 2.20
C THR A 77 -7.11 2.85 0.95
N VAL A 78 -8.40 3.06 0.72
CA VAL A 78 -8.92 3.93 -0.33
C VAL A 78 -9.32 5.26 0.29
N VAL A 79 -8.72 6.34 -0.20
CA VAL A 79 -9.00 7.70 0.25
C VAL A 79 -9.97 8.37 -0.72
N LEU A 80 -11.15 8.71 -0.22
CA LEU A 80 -12.19 9.42 -0.95
C LEU A 80 -12.23 10.86 -0.47
N ASN A 81 -12.25 11.83 -1.38
CA ASN A 81 -12.47 13.26 -1.09
C ASN A 81 -13.94 13.58 -0.73
N GLN A 82 -14.58 12.72 0.09
CA GLN A 82 -15.93 12.91 0.60
C GLN A 82 -15.92 12.91 2.12
N LYS A 83 -16.91 13.55 2.74
CA LYS A 83 -17.09 13.54 4.20
C LYS A 83 -17.46 12.15 4.70
N VAL A 84 -16.95 11.78 5.88
CA VAL A 84 -17.15 10.43 6.46
C VAL A 84 -18.62 10.05 6.58
N ASN A 85 -19.47 10.98 7.02
CA ASN A 85 -20.91 10.75 7.13
C ASN A 85 -21.60 10.50 5.78
N MET A 86 -21.09 11.05 4.68
CA MET A 86 -21.59 10.80 3.34
C MET A 86 -21.13 9.43 2.84
N VAL A 87 -19.87 9.07 3.10
CA VAL A 87 -19.30 7.76 2.75
C VAL A 87 -19.98 6.64 3.51
N GLU A 88 -20.13 6.76 4.84
CA GLU A 88 -20.82 5.77 5.68
C GLU A 88 -22.26 5.52 5.21
N ARG A 89 -23.01 6.58 4.89
CA ARG A 89 -24.39 6.45 4.38
C ARG A 89 -24.49 5.73 3.05
N ASN A 90 -23.45 5.83 2.22
CA ASN A 90 -23.40 5.22 0.88
C ASN A 90 -22.45 4.02 0.82
N ILE A 91 -22.01 3.48 1.96
CA ILE A 91 -20.91 2.49 2.00
C ILE A 91 -21.25 1.21 1.24
N ALA A 92 -22.53 0.82 1.21
CA ALA A 92 -23.00 -0.31 0.43
C ALA A 92 -22.81 -0.09 -1.08
N GLU A 93 -23.10 1.12 -1.57
CA GLU A 93 -22.89 1.48 -2.98
C GLU A 93 -21.40 1.65 -3.30
N VAL A 94 -20.60 2.22 -2.39
CA VAL A 94 -19.14 2.27 -2.53
C VAL A 94 -18.57 0.85 -2.67
N LYS A 95 -18.93 -0.07 -1.76
CA LYS A 95 -18.56 -1.48 -1.84
C LYS A 95 -18.99 -2.11 -3.17
N ARG A 96 -20.22 -1.83 -3.63
CA ARG A 96 -20.75 -2.36 -4.89
C ARG A 96 -19.94 -1.89 -6.09
N VAL A 97 -19.62 -0.59 -6.16
CA VAL A 97 -18.79 -0.01 -7.22
C VAL A 97 -17.40 -0.64 -7.22
N LEU A 98 -16.75 -0.75 -6.06
CA LEU A 98 -15.43 -1.37 -5.95
C LEU A 98 -15.48 -2.85 -6.38
N ALA A 99 -16.42 -3.64 -5.86
CA ALA A 99 -16.56 -5.06 -6.22
C ALA A 99 -16.83 -5.26 -7.72
N ALA A 100 -17.67 -4.42 -8.33
CA ALA A 100 -18.00 -4.51 -9.75
C ALA A 100 -16.79 -4.22 -10.67
N ASN A 101 -15.95 -3.24 -10.30
CA ASN A 101 -14.79 -2.87 -11.11
C ASN A 101 -13.57 -3.76 -10.84
N LEU A 102 -13.44 -4.27 -9.63
CA LEU A 102 -12.35 -5.17 -9.24
C LEU A 102 -12.68 -6.65 -9.51
N ALA A 103 -13.93 -7.01 -9.80
CA ALA A 103 -14.38 -8.39 -9.98
C ALA A 103 -13.99 -9.32 -8.82
N TRP A 104 -13.93 -8.77 -7.59
CA TRP A 104 -13.61 -9.49 -6.36
C TRP A 104 -14.64 -9.17 -5.28
N ASN A 105 -14.76 -10.06 -4.30
CA ASN A 105 -15.55 -9.80 -3.11
C ASN A 105 -14.82 -8.78 -2.24
N ILE A 106 -15.46 -7.63 -2.00
CA ILE A 106 -14.88 -6.54 -1.18
C ILE A 106 -15.51 -6.53 0.21
N TYR A 107 -14.66 -6.52 1.23
CA TYR A 107 -15.04 -6.30 2.62
C TYR A 107 -14.48 -4.95 3.07
N VAL A 108 -15.37 -4.10 3.59
CA VAL A 108 -14.97 -2.85 4.23
C VAL A 108 -14.72 -3.16 5.70
N ILE A 109 -13.50 -2.92 6.16
CA ILE A 109 -13.07 -3.19 7.53
C ILE A 109 -13.34 -1.97 8.41
N ALA A 110 -12.96 -0.80 7.91
CA ALA A 110 -13.10 0.45 8.63
C ALA A 110 -13.40 1.61 7.66
N VAL A 111 -14.13 2.59 8.18
CA VAL A 111 -14.38 3.87 7.52
C VAL A 111 -14.10 4.95 8.55
N HIS A 112 -13.19 5.86 8.27
CA HIS A 112 -12.85 6.94 9.21
C HIS A 112 -12.40 8.21 8.47
N ALA A 113 -12.57 9.35 9.12
CA ALA A 113 -11.95 10.60 8.66
C ALA A 113 -10.47 10.62 9.09
N ASP A 114 -9.67 11.47 8.45
CA ASP A 114 -8.31 11.76 8.94
C ASP A 114 -8.37 12.22 10.40
N GLY A 115 -7.47 11.70 11.22
CA GLY A 115 -7.50 11.85 12.68
C GLY A 115 -7.23 10.53 13.38
N LEU A 116 -6.03 9.97 13.14
CA LEU A 116 -5.41 9.01 14.06
C LEU A 116 -5.75 9.39 15.51
N GLN A 117 -6.36 8.44 16.23
CA GLN A 117 -6.44 8.40 17.70
C GLN A 117 -6.60 9.75 18.42
N GLY A 118 -7.84 10.13 18.71
CA GLY A 118 -8.13 10.92 19.92
C GLY A 118 -7.78 12.41 19.93
N LYS A 119 -7.58 13.08 18.78
CA LYS A 119 -7.54 14.55 18.76
C LYS A 119 -8.49 15.14 17.72
N ALA A 120 -9.47 15.86 18.25
CA ALA A 120 -10.25 16.95 17.66
C ALA A 120 -10.41 16.94 16.13
N ARG A 121 -11.60 16.50 15.68
CA ARG A 121 -12.30 16.90 14.44
C ARG A 121 -11.36 17.52 13.38
N SER A 122 -10.56 16.70 12.70
CA SER A 122 -9.94 17.17 11.46
C SER A 122 -11.04 17.31 10.43
N SER A 123 -11.34 18.56 10.06
CA SER A 123 -12.27 18.93 8.99
C SER A 123 -11.58 18.73 7.64
N THR A 124 -11.13 17.52 7.34
CA THR A 124 -10.78 17.16 5.97
C THR A 124 -12.03 16.60 5.31
N ASP A 125 -12.35 17.07 4.12
CA ASP A 125 -13.34 16.43 3.24
C ASP A 125 -12.80 15.09 2.71
N ALA A 126 -12.01 14.35 3.49
CA ALA A 126 -11.38 13.10 3.09
C ALA A 126 -11.75 11.98 4.05
N THR A 127 -12.11 10.83 3.50
CA THR A 127 -12.47 9.62 4.22
C THR A 127 -11.60 8.48 3.75
N TYR A 128 -11.08 7.74 4.71
CA TYR A 128 -10.25 6.56 4.52
C TYR A 128 -11.15 5.35 4.69
N VAL A 129 -11.12 4.49 3.68
CA VAL A 129 -11.90 3.25 3.63
C VAL A 129 -10.90 2.10 3.56
N GLU A 130 -10.74 1.38 4.66
CA GLU A 130 -9.92 0.18 4.71
C GLU A 130 -10.70 -0.99 4.12
N ILE A 131 -10.13 -1.64 3.11
CA ILE A 131 -10.75 -2.75 2.40
C ILE A 131 -9.86 -4.00 2.36
N LEU A 132 -10.52 -5.14 2.31
CA LEU A 132 -9.95 -6.42 1.91
C LEU A 132 -10.69 -6.95 0.67
N ALA A 133 -9.93 -7.58 -0.22
CA ALA A 133 -10.47 -8.23 -1.41
C ALA A 133 -10.26 -9.74 -1.33
N PHE A 134 -11.27 -10.48 -1.76
CA PHE A 134 -11.22 -11.93 -1.85
C PHE A 134 -11.64 -12.38 -3.25
N ASP A 135 -10.86 -13.29 -3.81
CA ASP A 135 -11.21 -14.04 -5.00
C ASP A 135 -11.78 -15.38 -4.57
N GLU A 136 -13.09 -15.52 -4.68
CA GLU A 136 -13.87 -16.60 -4.06
C GLU A 136 -13.61 -16.69 -2.54
N ALA A 137 -12.78 -17.65 -2.12
CA ALA A 137 -12.39 -17.90 -0.73
C ALA A 137 -10.96 -17.45 -0.40
N ASN A 138 -10.18 -16.99 -1.39
CA ASN A 138 -8.78 -16.64 -1.21
C ASN A 138 -8.59 -15.14 -1.06
N GLU A 139 -7.84 -14.72 -0.04
CA GLU A 139 -7.45 -13.33 0.13
C GLU A 139 -6.56 -12.88 -1.04
N VAL A 140 -6.88 -11.71 -1.60
CA VAL A 140 -6.11 -11.11 -2.71
C VAL A 140 -4.98 -10.25 -2.12
N PRO A 141 -3.72 -10.40 -2.59
CA PRO A 141 -2.63 -9.56 -2.11
C PRO A 141 -2.88 -8.07 -2.33
N ALA A 142 -2.49 -7.23 -1.37
CA ALA A 142 -2.69 -5.77 -1.45
C ALA A 142 -2.20 -5.18 -2.77
N GLU A 143 -1.01 -5.57 -3.25
CA GLU A 143 -0.43 -5.04 -4.50
C GLU A 143 -1.30 -5.31 -5.73
N ALA A 144 -1.94 -6.48 -5.80
CA ALA A 144 -2.88 -6.79 -6.88
C ALA A 144 -4.15 -5.91 -6.78
N VAL A 145 -4.63 -5.65 -5.56
CA VAL A 145 -5.75 -4.74 -5.29
C VAL A 145 -5.40 -3.31 -5.71
N LYS A 146 -4.25 -2.78 -5.26
CA LYS A 146 -3.78 -1.44 -5.61
C LYS A 146 -3.60 -1.29 -7.12
N SER A 147 -2.95 -2.25 -7.78
CA SER A 147 -2.74 -2.24 -9.23
C SER A 147 -4.05 -2.15 -10.00
N LYS A 148 -5.07 -2.92 -9.59
CA LYS A 148 -6.38 -2.95 -10.27
C LYS A 148 -7.22 -1.71 -9.97
N LEU A 149 -7.15 -1.19 -8.74
CA LEU A 149 -7.72 0.11 -8.38
C LEU A 149 -7.12 1.24 -9.22
N TRP A 150 -5.80 1.21 -9.43
CA TRP A 150 -5.11 2.17 -10.30
C TRP A 150 -5.55 2.05 -11.76
N GLU A 151 -5.58 0.82 -12.31
CA GLU A 151 -6.03 0.55 -13.68
C GLU A 151 -7.46 1.06 -13.93
N ARG A 152 -8.36 0.87 -12.95
CA ARG A 152 -9.79 1.20 -13.06
C ARG A 152 -10.16 2.56 -12.46
N LYS A 153 -9.18 3.35 -12.04
CA LYS A 153 -9.37 4.59 -11.26
C LYS A 153 -10.44 5.51 -11.85
N SER A 154 -10.29 5.90 -13.11
CA SER A 154 -11.23 6.84 -13.75
C SER A 154 -12.66 6.29 -13.81
N THR A 155 -12.84 4.98 -14.07
CA THR A 155 -14.18 4.38 -14.09
C THR A 155 -14.81 4.35 -12.70
N ILE A 156 -14.01 4.01 -11.68
CA ILE A 156 -14.44 4.00 -10.28
C ILE A 156 -14.85 5.42 -9.86
N GLU A 157 -14.00 6.43 -10.11
CA GLU A 157 -14.29 7.83 -9.79
C GLU A 157 -15.60 8.29 -10.44
N THR A 158 -15.78 8.09 -11.75
CA THR A 158 -17.02 8.45 -12.45
C THR A 158 -18.27 7.73 -11.92
N GLN A 159 -18.15 6.48 -11.48
CA GLN A 159 -19.28 5.76 -10.88
C GLN A 159 -19.60 6.28 -9.48
N LEU A 160 -18.58 6.56 -8.67
CA LEU A 160 -18.74 7.13 -7.33
C LEU A 160 -19.29 8.57 -7.41
N GLU A 161 -18.93 9.35 -8.41
CA GLU A 161 -19.51 10.68 -8.64
C GLU A 161 -21.04 10.64 -8.73
N LYS A 162 -21.59 9.60 -9.36
CA LYS A 162 -23.04 9.39 -9.43
C LYS A 162 -23.62 9.02 -8.06
N VAL A 163 -22.90 8.23 -7.27
CA VAL A 163 -23.32 7.83 -5.91
C VAL A 163 -23.37 9.04 -4.99
N PHE A 164 -22.33 9.88 -5.01
CA PHE A 164 -22.23 11.04 -4.12
C PHE A 164 -22.90 12.30 -4.68
N SER A 165 -23.27 12.30 -5.96
CA SER A 165 -23.75 13.49 -6.68
C SER A 165 -22.78 14.68 -6.54
N ALA A 166 -21.49 14.38 -6.48
CA ALA A 166 -20.39 15.32 -6.27
C ALA A 166 -19.11 14.77 -6.92
N PRO A 167 -18.15 15.62 -7.32
CA PRO A 167 -16.86 15.17 -7.86
C PRO A 167 -16.09 14.29 -6.88
N VAL A 168 -15.59 13.14 -7.35
CA VAL A 168 -14.87 12.16 -6.51
C VAL A 168 -13.46 11.94 -7.04
N THR A 169 -12.49 12.05 -6.14
CA THR A 169 -11.13 11.56 -6.33
C THR A 169 -10.94 10.37 -5.40
N ALA A 170 -10.52 9.23 -5.97
CA ALA A 170 -10.21 8.01 -5.24
C ALA A 170 -8.70 7.77 -5.32
N ALA A 171 -8.00 8.10 -4.25
CA ALA A 171 -6.58 7.77 -4.10
C ALA A 171 -6.43 6.45 -3.34
N VAL A 172 -5.33 5.75 -3.59
CA VAL A 172 -4.93 4.58 -2.81
C VAL A 172 -3.77 5.04 -1.93
N GLU A 173 -3.88 4.84 -0.62
CA GLU A 173 -2.75 5.16 0.28
C GLU A 173 -1.64 4.15 0.01
N GLU A 174 -0.52 4.65 -0.50
CA GLU A 174 0.71 3.88 -0.46
C GLU A 174 1.20 3.92 0.99
N PRO A 175 1.56 2.78 1.60
CA PRO A 175 2.34 2.84 2.83
C PRO A 175 3.53 3.77 2.53
N PRO A 176 3.95 4.64 3.46
CA PRO A 176 5.12 5.46 3.23
C PRO A 176 6.19 4.52 2.71
N GLU A 177 6.68 4.76 1.48
CA GLU A 177 7.80 4.00 0.94
C GLU A 177 8.78 3.91 2.10
N ASP A 178 9.17 2.68 2.47
CA ASP A 178 10.21 2.46 3.47
C ASP A 178 11.43 3.16 2.88
N SER A 179 11.51 4.44 3.23
CA SER A 179 12.34 5.44 2.60
C SER A 179 13.66 5.03 3.15
N ALA A 180 14.40 4.24 2.36
CA ALA A 180 15.59 3.53 2.78
C ALA A 180 16.28 4.38 3.84
N THR A 181 16.29 3.88 5.08
CA THR A 181 16.67 4.68 6.25
C THR A 181 17.94 5.46 5.89
N PRO A 182 18.13 6.70 6.38
CA PRO A 182 19.25 7.54 5.95
C PRO A 182 20.62 6.81 6.00
N GLU A 183 20.75 5.79 6.85
CA GLU A 183 21.86 4.84 6.92
C GLU A 183 22.02 3.94 5.67
N LEU A 184 20.95 3.31 5.17
CA LEU A 184 20.95 2.53 3.94
C LEU A 184 21.20 3.40 2.71
N THR A 185 20.63 4.60 2.67
CA THR A 185 20.88 5.56 1.58
C THR A 185 22.34 6.03 1.58
N ALA A 186 22.90 6.37 2.76
CA ALA A 186 24.29 6.78 2.89
C ALA A 186 25.28 5.67 2.52
N THR A 187 24.99 4.42 2.88
CA THR A 187 25.86 3.27 2.53
C THR A 187 25.85 2.97 1.03
N ILE A 188 24.70 3.05 0.37
CA ILE A 188 24.60 2.91 -1.09
C ILE A 188 25.40 4.03 -1.79
N VAL A 189 25.19 5.28 -1.39
CA VAL A 189 25.89 6.44 -1.98
C VAL A 189 27.40 6.36 -1.76
N LEU A 190 27.84 5.99 -0.55
CA LEU A 190 29.26 5.83 -0.24
C LEU A 190 29.88 4.69 -1.06
N GLY A 191 29.18 3.57 -1.22
CA GLY A 191 29.63 2.45 -2.04
C GLY A 191 29.82 2.85 -3.51
N VAL A 192 28.88 3.59 -4.08
CA VAL A 192 28.97 4.08 -5.47
C VAL A 192 30.12 5.09 -5.62
N LEU A 193 30.29 6.02 -4.69
CA LEU A 193 31.39 6.99 -4.71
C LEU A 193 32.76 6.29 -4.62
N LEU A 194 32.88 5.27 -3.76
CA LEU A 194 34.11 4.48 -3.65
C LEU A 194 34.42 3.74 -4.97
N ALA A 195 33.42 3.11 -5.59
CA ALA A 195 33.59 2.43 -6.86
C ALA A 195 34.04 3.38 -7.98
N CYS A 196 33.41 4.55 -8.08
CA CYS A 196 33.74 5.57 -9.07
C CYS A 196 35.17 6.12 -8.88
N THR A 197 35.59 6.36 -7.64
CA THR A 197 36.95 6.85 -7.35
C THR A 197 38.03 5.81 -7.65
N LEU A 198 37.79 4.54 -7.31
CA LEU A 198 38.69 3.44 -7.66
C LEU A 198 38.80 3.27 -9.18
N ALA A 199 37.69 3.35 -9.91
CA ALA A 199 37.70 3.30 -11.37
C ALA A 199 38.51 4.46 -11.99
N ALA A 200 38.33 5.69 -11.48
CA ALA A 200 39.08 6.85 -11.94
C ALA A 200 40.60 6.73 -11.67
N LEU A 201 40.98 6.19 -10.51
CA LEU A 201 42.39 5.93 -10.18
C LEU A 201 43.01 4.87 -11.10
N LEU A 202 42.28 3.78 -11.39
CA LEU A 202 42.73 2.77 -12.34
C LEU A 202 42.96 3.37 -13.72
N VAL A 203 42.02 4.20 -14.20
CA VAL A 203 42.17 4.93 -15.48
C VAL A 203 43.39 5.85 -15.45
N HIS A 204 43.60 6.61 -14.37
CA HIS A 204 44.74 7.50 -14.21
C HIS A 204 46.09 6.73 -14.21
N VAL A 205 46.16 5.60 -13.52
CA VAL A 205 47.35 4.71 -13.52
C VAL A 205 47.62 4.19 -14.93
N VAL A 206 46.60 3.70 -15.63
CA VAL A 206 46.73 3.25 -17.02
C VAL A 206 47.24 4.37 -17.94
N LEU A 207 46.69 5.58 -17.81
CA LEU A 207 47.10 6.74 -18.60
C LEU A 207 48.54 7.16 -18.29
N THR A 208 48.95 7.17 -17.03
CA THR A 208 50.31 7.54 -16.63
C THR A 208 51.33 6.49 -17.05
N VAL A 209 51.02 5.20 -16.93
CA VAL A 209 51.86 4.10 -17.45
C VAL A 209 51.97 4.17 -18.97
N LYS A 210 50.86 4.40 -19.67
CA LYS A 210 50.87 4.56 -21.13
C LYS A 210 51.71 5.77 -21.54
N ARG A 211 51.55 6.93 -20.89
CA ARG A 211 52.36 8.14 -21.14
C ARG A 211 53.85 7.90 -20.88
N ARG A 212 54.22 7.19 -19.79
CA ARG A 212 55.62 6.78 -19.54
C ARG A 212 56.15 5.89 -20.68
N ARG A 213 55.41 4.86 -21.08
CA ARG A 213 55.80 3.99 -22.21
C ARG A 213 55.95 4.74 -23.54
N TYR A 214 55.12 5.77 -23.79
CA TYR A 214 55.28 6.62 -24.97
C TYR A 214 56.53 7.50 -24.88
N ARG A 215 56.85 8.05 -23.70
CA ARG A 215 58.06 8.84 -23.48
C ARG A 215 59.32 7.99 -23.62
N ASP A 216 59.35 6.80 -23.03
CA ASP A 216 60.48 5.87 -23.12
C ASP A 216 60.69 5.39 -24.57
N ARG A 217 59.61 5.21 -25.36
CA ARG A 217 59.70 4.94 -26.81
C ARG A 217 60.18 6.14 -27.63
N ALA A 218 59.85 7.37 -27.22
CA ALA A 218 60.30 8.58 -27.90
C ALA A 218 61.79 8.86 -27.63
N GLU A 219 62.27 8.64 -26.40
CA GLU A 219 63.69 8.78 -26.03
C GLU A 219 64.59 7.75 -26.74
N VAL A 220 64.11 6.52 -26.97
CA VAL A 220 64.82 5.50 -27.77
C VAL A 220 64.94 5.89 -29.25
N MET A 221 64.00 6.68 -29.78
CA MET A 221 64.00 7.11 -31.19
C MET A 221 64.90 8.33 -31.45
N THR A 222 65.31 9.06 -30.41
CA THR A 222 66.24 10.20 -30.46
C THR A 222 67.68 9.84 -30.08
N GLY A 223 67.98 8.57 -29.80
CA GLY A 223 69.28 8.09 -29.30
C GLY A 223 70.29 7.62 -30.35
N VAL A 224 70.12 7.98 -31.63
CA VAL A 224 71.09 7.65 -32.69
C VAL A 224 71.52 8.93 -33.40
N ASP A 225 72.47 9.67 -32.81
CA ASP A 225 73.25 10.69 -33.51
C ASP A 225 74.75 10.31 -33.53
N ASN A 226 75.25 10.14 -34.76
CA ASN A 226 76.65 10.04 -35.20
C ASN A 226 77.36 11.41 -34.95
N PRO A 227 78.72 11.57 -34.87
CA PRO A 227 79.69 11.04 -35.83
C PRO A 227 81.09 10.65 -35.27
N CYS A 228 81.81 9.83 -36.06
CA CYS A 228 83.20 9.45 -35.81
C CYS A 228 84.18 10.57 -36.23
N VAL A 229 85.16 10.83 -35.37
CA VAL A 229 86.31 11.73 -35.54
C VAL A 229 87.51 10.94 -36.07
N THR A 230 88.21 11.47 -37.08
CA THR A 230 89.64 11.24 -37.39
C THR A 230 90.05 12.36 -38.37
N GLY A 231 91.02 13.25 -38.11
CA GLY A 231 92.43 13.03 -37.82
C GLY A 231 93.23 13.27 -39.13
N SER A 232 93.66 14.50 -39.42
CA SER A 232 95.03 15.03 -39.19
C SER A 232 95.97 14.96 -40.41
N ASN A 233 96.54 16.14 -40.70
CA ASN A 233 97.86 16.46 -41.28
C ASN A 233 98.10 16.45 -42.80
N GLY A 234 98.52 17.63 -43.28
CA GLY A 234 99.92 17.81 -43.69
C GLY A 234 100.23 17.94 -45.18
N SER A 235 100.29 19.20 -45.64
CA SER A 235 101.26 19.83 -46.56
C SER A 235 102.10 18.95 -47.52
N LEU A 236 102.17 19.38 -48.80
CA LEU A 236 103.44 19.68 -49.49
C LEU A 236 103.21 20.40 -50.85
N LYS A 237 103.85 21.59 -50.96
CA LYS A 237 104.66 22.19 -52.06
C LYS A 237 104.14 22.10 -53.52
N ASN A 238 104.26 23.10 -54.39
CA ASN A 238 105.07 24.33 -54.47
C ASN A 238 104.30 25.36 -55.30
#